data_AF-A0A7X6W2G9-F1
#
_entry.id   AF-A0A7X6W2G9-F1
#
_cell.length_a   1.000
_cell.length_b   1.000
_cell.length_c   1.000
_cell.angle_alpha   90.00
_cell.angle_beta   90.00
_cell.angle_gamma   90.00
#
_symmetry.space_group_name_H-M   'P 1'
#
loop_
_entity.id
_entity.type
_entity.pdbx_description
1 polymer ?
#
loop_
_entity_poly.entity_id
_entity_poly.type
_entity_poly.pdbx_seq_one_letter_code
_entity_poly.pdbx_strand_id
1 'polypeptide(L)'
;MIEHDVLLATKPEGEELRRAVSAAAGIEAERVFVTPDITTAQGEDYENARVVIERVDMGGEFPVLLHFYPRAEETAKDPVPEVKRLAAILKCRVLIDDDSDNPWQMLEVTPDGTTRTVYLDPDAEDLGEFNLLKAPNGERKVA
;
A
#
# COMPACT_ATOMS: atom_id res chain seq x y z
N MET A 1 0.80 13.76 -11.37
CA MET A 1 1.39 12.57 -10.73
C MET A 1 0.30 12.01 -9.85
N ILE A 2 -0.11 10.76 -10.10
CA ILE A 2 -1.09 10.10 -9.25
C ILE A 2 -0.27 9.39 -8.18
N GLU A 3 -0.45 9.84 -6.95
CA GLU A 3 0.15 9.23 -5.77
C GLU A 3 -0.87 8.23 -5.22
N HIS A 4 -0.39 7.04 -4.86
CA HIS A 4 -1.22 6.01 -4.29
C HIS A 4 -0.56 5.48 -3.02
N ASP A 5 -1.35 5.50 -1.96
CA ASP A 5 -0.96 4.99 -0.66
C ASP A 5 -1.50 3.58 -0.47
N VAL A 6 -0.62 2.68 -0.04
CA VAL A 6 -0.95 1.26 0.15
C VAL A 6 -0.47 0.82 1.53
N LEU A 7 -1.40 0.36 2.36
CA LEU A 7 -1.14 -0.16 3.70
C LEU A 7 -1.09 -1.69 3.68
N LEU A 8 -0.05 -2.31 4.23
CA LEU A 8 0.11 -3.77 4.25
C LEU A 8 -0.08 -4.34 5.65
N ALA A 9 -0.81 -5.46 5.77
CA ALA A 9 -0.98 -6.20 7.03
C ALA A 9 0.23 -7.07 7.42
N THR A 10 1.33 -6.98 6.68
CA THR A 10 2.59 -7.69 6.94
C THR A 10 3.77 -6.73 6.75
N LYS A 11 4.97 -7.13 7.17
CA LYS A 11 6.21 -6.37 7.02
C LYS A 11 7.14 -7.04 6.00
N PRO A 12 6.85 -7.01 4.69
CA PRO A 12 7.81 -7.51 3.72
C PRO A 12 9.07 -6.65 3.74
N GLU A 13 10.21 -7.33 3.60
CA GLU A 13 11.53 -6.69 3.53
C GLU A 13 11.81 -6.16 2.11
N GLY A 14 12.81 -5.28 1.96
CA GLY A 14 13.05 -4.55 0.71
C GLY A 14 13.09 -5.40 -0.56
N GLU A 15 13.80 -6.54 -0.56
CA GLU A 15 13.88 -7.42 -1.73
C GLU A 15 12.58 -8.19 -2.02
N GLU A 16 11.86 -8.60 -0.98
CA GLU A 16 10.56 -9.25 -1.12
C GLU A 16 9.54 -8.28 -1.70
N LEU A 17 9.47 -7.07 -1.14
CA LEU A 17 8.59 -6.00 -1.59
C LEU A 17 8.89 -5.62 -3.05
N ARG A 18 10.18 -5.44 -3.39
CA ARG A 18 10.62 -5.12 -4.75
C ARG A 18 10.12 -6.14 -5.77
N ARG A 19 10.28 -7.44 -5.48
CA ARG A 19 9.79 -8.53 -6.34
C ARG A 19 8.27 -8.56 -6.43
N ALA A 20 7.58 -8.36 -5.31
CA ALA A 20 6.12 -8.39 -5.26
C ALA A 20 5.51 -7.26 -6.09
N VAL A 21 6.03 -6.04 -5.95
CA VAL A 21 5.63 -4.87 -6.75
C VAL A 21 5.93 -5.08 -8.22
N SER A 22 7.15 -5.53 -8.55
CA SER A 22 7.56 -5.83 -9.92
C SER A 22 6.58 -6.79 -10.60
N ALA A 23 6.24 -7.90 -9.94
CA ALA A 23 5.29 -8.87 -10.44
C ALA A 23 3.84 -8.32 -10.51
N ALA A 24 3.42 -7.52 -9.54
CA ALA A 24 2.07 -6.94 -9.51
C ALA A 24 1.86 -5.87 -10.61
N ALA A 25 2.87 -5.04 -10.85
CA ALA A 25 2.83 -3.96 -11.85
C ALA A 25 3.29 -4.39 -13.25
N GLY A 26 3.84 -5.61 -13.40
CA GLY A 26 4.33 -6.10 -14.69
C GLY A 26 5.57 -5.35 -15.19
N ILE A 27 6.42 -4.89 -14.27
CA ILE A 27 7.67 -4.17 -14.58
C ILE A 27 8.89 -4.96 -14.08
N GLU A 28 10.06 -4.69 -14.65
CA GLU A 28 11.33 -5.30 -14.25
C GLU A 28 11.67 -4.95 -12.79
N ALA A 29 12.21 -5.91 -12.02
CA ALA A 29 12.52 -5.70 -10.60
C ALA A 29 13.60 -4.63 -10.39
N GLU A 30 14.50 -4.48 -11.35
CA GLU A 30 15.54 -3.44 -11.41
C GLU A 30 14.96 -2.05 -11.67
N ARG A 31 13.68 -1.95 -12.07
CA ARG A 31 12.96 -0.68 -12.25
C ARG A 31 12.12 -0.30 -11.04
N VAL A 32 12.17 -1.07 -9.96
CA VAL A 32 11.51 -0.79 -8.70
C VAL A 32 12.57 -0.41 -7.67
N PHE A 33 12.47 0.81 -7.15
CA PHE A 33 13.37 1.30 -6.11
C PHE A 33 12.59 1.50 -4.81
N VAL A 34 13.02 0.82 -3.73
CA VAL A 34 12.40 0.94 -2.40
C VAL A 34 13.34 1.70 -1.49
N THR A 35 12.84 2.74 -0.83
CA THR A 35 13.61 3.59 0.09
C THR A 35 12.81 3.86 1.37
N PRO A 36 13.45 4.03 2.55
CA PRO A 36 12.76 4.51 3.74
C PRO A 36 12.46 6.01 3.71
N ASP A 37 13.13 6.77 2.84
CA ASP A 37 12.98 8.22 2.71
C ASP A 37 13.29 8.63 1.26
N ILE A 38 12.32 9.20 0.55
CA ILE A 38 12.51 9.61 -0.85
C ILE A 38 13.39 10.87 -0.99
N THR A 39 13.45 11.71 0.04
CA THR A 39 14.19 12.98 0.00
C THR A 39 15.70 12.78 0.03
N THR A 40 16.15 11.62 0.52
CA THR A 40 17.56 11.23 0.59
C THR A 40 17.96 10.23 -0.50
N ALA A 41 17.01 9.79 -1.32
CA ALA A 41 17.24 8.82 -2.38
C ALA A 41 18.11 9.39 -3.51
N GLN A 42 19.17 8.67 -3.86
CA GLN A 42 20.13 9.06 -4.89
C GLN A 42 20.82 7.82 -5.49
N GLY A 43 21.46 8.00 -6.65
CA GLY A 43 22.24 6.95 -7.32
C GLY A 43 21.55 6.33 -8.52
N GLU A 44 22.27 5.46 -9.22
CA GLU A 44 21.87 4.90 -10.51
C GLU A 44 20.56 4.10 -10.43
N ASP A 45 20.34 3.31 -9.38
CA ASP A 45 19.10 2.55 -9.19
C ASP A 45 17.88 3.47 -9.03
N TYR A 46 18.04 4.55 -8.25
CA TYR A 46 17.00 5.57 -8.10
C TYR A 46 16.75 6.28 -9.42
N GLU A 47 17.78 6.70 -10.15
CA GLU A 47 17.65 7.39 -11.44
C GLU A 47 16.99 6.51 -12.52
N ASN A 48 17.28 5.21 -12.52
CA ASN A 48 16.73 4.24 -13.49
C ASN A 48 15.35 3.68 -13.12
N ALA A 49 14.86 3.93 -11.91
CA ALA A 49 13.57 3.44 -11.43
C ALA A 49 12.40 3.97 -12.28
N ARG A 50 11.45 3.09 -12.60
CA ARG A 50 10.13 3.49 -13.13
C ARG A 50 9.14 3.78 -12.02
N VAL A 51 9.29 3.10 -10.89
CA VAL A 51 8.49 3.30 -9.68
C VAL A 51 9.45 3.43 -8.51
N VAL A 52 9.32 4.52 -7.77
CA VAL A 52 9.96 4.70 -6.47
C VAL A 52 8.89 4.43 -5.41
N ILE A 53 9.25 3.65 -4.39
CA ILE A 53 8.39 3.33 -3.27
C ILE A 53 9.08 3.82 -2.01
N GLU A 54 8.43 4.73 -1.31
CA GLU A 54 8.80 5.06 0.05
C GLU A 54 8.07 4.13 1.02
N ARG A 55 8.83 3.40 1.84
CA ARG A 55 8.31 2.42 2.80
C ARG A 55 8.44 2.99 4.20
N VAL A 56 7.30 3.24 4.84
CA VAL A 56 7.22 3.75 6.21
C VAL A 56 6.76 2.63 7.13
N ASP A 57 7.58 2.30 8.12
CA ASP A 57 7.18 1.39 9.20
C ASP A 57 6.32 2.14 10.22
N MET A 58 5.20 1.53 10.61
CA MET A 58 4.22 2.10 11.53
C MET A 58 3.65 1.05 12.48
N GLY A 59 2.76 1.47 13.38
CA GLY A 59 2.07 0.60 14.32
C GLY A 59 0.72 0.10 13.80
N GLY A 60 0.03 -0.70 14.61
CA GLY A 60 -1.32 -1.18 14.32
C GLY A 60 -1.41 -2.46 13.47
N GLU A 61 -2.61 -2.69 12.94
CA GLU A 61 -2.99 -3.86 12.14
C GLU A 61 -2.35 -3.86 10.74
N PHE A 62 -2.02 -2.68 10.22
CA PHE A 62 -1.33 -2.49 8.95
C PHE A 62 -0.01 -1.74 9.17
N PRO A 63 1.06 -2.46 9.54
CA PRO A 63 2.24 -1.81 10.11
C PRO A 63 3.25 -1.31 9.06
N VAL A 64 2.87 -1.25 7.78
CA VAL A 64 3.67 -0.70 6.69
C VAL A 64 2.78 0.14 5.78
N LEU A 65 3.18 1.38 5.55
CA LEU A 65 2.65 2.25 4.49
C LEU A 65 3.66 2.34 3.35
N LEU A 66 3.14 2.24 2.13
CA LEU A 66 3.88 2.40 0.90
C LEU A 66 3.34 3.60 0.14
N HIS A 67 4.17 4.61 -0.08
CA HIS A 67 3.88 5.70 -1.00
C HIS A 67 4.45 5.35 -2.37
N PHE A 68 3.59 5.27 -3.39
CA PHE A 68 4.00 4.97 -4.75
C PHE A 68 4.22 6.25 -5.56
N TYR A 69 5.45 6.44 -6.04
CA TYR A 69 5.85 7.54 -6.91
C TYR A 69 6.23 7.02 -8.29
N PRO A 70 5.24 6.80 -9.18
CA PRO A 70 5.50 6.43 -10.55
C PRO A 70 6.11 7.59 -11.34
N ARG A 71 7.17 7.31 -12.12
CA ARG A 71 7.83 8.32 -12.95
C ARG A 71 7.33 8.37 -14.39
N ALA A 72 6.73 7.30 -14.87
CA ALA A 72 6.12 7.26 -16.20
C ALA A 72 4.67 7.73 -16.14
N GLU A 73 4.20 8.44 -17.17
CA GLU A 73 2.78 8.80 -17.36
C GLU A 73 1.87 7.57 -17.59
N GLU A 74 2.45 6.38 -17.67
CA GLU A 74 1.79 5.12 -18.01
C GLU A 74 1.13 4.42 -16.83
N THR A 75 1.08 5.03 -15.63
CA THR A 75 0.37 4.37 -14.53
C THR A 75 -1.11 4.27 -14.79
N ALA A 76 -1.65 3.08 -14.47
CA ALA A 76 -3.07 2.84 -14.46
C ALA A 76 -3.75 3.91 -13.62
N LYS A 77 -4.86 4.47 -14.14
CA LYS A 77 -5.70 5.41 -13.39
C LYS A 77 -6.40 4.76 -12.20
N ASP A 78 -6.49 3.43 -12.21
CA ASP A 78 -7.11 2.60 -11.19
C ASP A 78 -6.04 1.65 -10.66
N PRO A 79 -5.59 1.79 -9.39
CA PRO A 79 -4.57 0.94 -8.80
C PRO A 79 -5.11 -0.42 -8.31
N VAL A 80 -6.44 -0.62 -8.29
CA VAL A 80 -7.07 -1.81 -7.70
C VAL A 80 -6.58 -3.13 -8.33
N PRO A 81 -6.42 -3.27 -9.65
CA PRO A 81 -5.93 -4.52 -10.25
C PRO A 81 -4.51 -4.89 -9.81
N GLU A 82 -3.60 -3.92 -9.75
CA GLU A 82 -2.22 -4.09 -9.28
C GLU A 82 -2.21 -4.46 -7.80
N VAL A 83 -3.02 -3.77 -6.98
CA VAL A 83 -3.13 -4.01 -5.54
C VAL A 83 -3.68 -5.41 -5.25
N LYS A 84 -4.66 -5.90 -6.01
CA LYS A 84 -5.14 -7.28 -5.92
C LYS A 84 -4.03 -8.29 -6.17
N ARG A 85 -3.20 -8.06 -7.20
CA ARG A 85 -2.05 -8.93 -7.49
C ARG A 85 -1.03 -8.85 -6.35
N LEU A 86 -0.76 -7.66 -5.84
CA LEU A 86 0.16 -7.45 -4.72
C LEU A 86 -0.30 -8.19 -3.45
N ALA A 87 -1.57 -8.07 -3.07
CA ALA A 87 -2.18 -8.76 -1.93
C ALA A 87 -2.05 -10.29 -2.05
N ALA A 88 -2.30 -10.84 -3.24
CA ALA A 88 -2.17 -12.26 -3.51
C ALA A 88 -0.71 -12.75 -3.42
N ILE A 89 0.25 -11.98 -3.96
CA ILE A 89 1.69 -12.32 -3.94
C ILE A 89 2.23 -12.31 -2.51
N LEU A 90 1.94 -11.23 -1.76
CA LEU A 90 2.37 -11.06 -0.38
C LEU A 90 1.55 -11.89 0.62
N LYS A 91 0.47 -12.53 0.15
CA LYS A 91 -0.47 -13.32 0.97
C LYS A 91 -0.97 -12.56 2.18
N CYS A 92 -1.21 -11.26 2.02
CA CYS A 92 -1.65 -10.37 3.09
C CYS A 92 -2.86 -9.54 2.67
N ARG A 93 -3.48 -8.91 3.67
CA ARG A 93 -4.53 -7.91 3.44
C ARG A 93 -3.85 -6.58 3.16
N VAL A 94 -4.48 -5.81 2.28
CA VAL A 94 -3.98 -4.53 1.83
C VAL A 94 -5.11 -3.51 1.95
N LEU A 95 -4.83 -2.29 2.43
CA LEU A 95 -5.76 -1.17 2.30
C LEU A 95 -5.25 -0.19 1.26
N ILE A 96 -6.18 0.37 0.50
CA ILE A 96 -5.98 1.49 -0.40
C ILE A 96 -7.13 2.47 -0.27
N ASP A 97 -6.90 3.72 -0.66
CA ASP A 97 -7.95 4.72 -0.77
C ASP A 97 -9.05 4.23 -1.74
N ASP A 98 -10.31 4.54 -1.41
CA ASP A 98 -11.48 4.16 -2.23
C ASP A 98 -12.09 5.35 -3.00
N ASP A 99 -11.33 6.43 -3.15
CA ASP A 99 -11.69 7.72 -3.75
C ASP A 99 -12.93 8.38 -3.09
N SER A 100 -13.23 8.02 -1.84
CA SER A 100 -14.33 8.57 -1.06
C SER A 100 -13.98 9.91 -0.42
N ASP A 101 -14.97 10.79 -0.26
CA ASP A 101 -14.83 12.02 0.53
C ASP A 101 -14.64 11.75 2.04
N ASN A 102 -14.84 10.50 2.49
CA ASN A 102 -14.64 10.10 3.88
C ASN A 102 -13.20 9.62 4.12
N PRO A 103 -12.35 10.40 4.82
CA PRO A 103 -10.94 10.05 5.01
C PRO A 103 -10.71 8.80 5.86
N TRP A 104 -11.75 8.36 6.58
CA TRP A 104 -11.69 7.15 7.41
C TRP A 104 -12.17 5.91 6.69
N GLN A 105 -12.49 6.01 5.41
CA GLN A 105 -13.00 4.91 4.60
C GLN A 105 -11.89 4.43 3.67
N MET A 106 -11.70 3.12 3.59
CA MET A 106 -10.72 2.51 2.69
C MET A 106 -11.26 1.24 2.05
N LEU A 107 -10.64 0.83 0.96
CA LEU A 107 -10.88 -0.46 0.33
C LEU A 107 -9.90 -1.50 0.88
N GLU A 108 -10.40 -2.49 1.63
CA GLU A 108 -9.62 -3.67 1.99
C GLU A 108 -9.62 -4.67 0.84
N VAL A 109 -8.43 -5.07 0.41
CA VAL A 109 -8.18 -6.12 -0.57
C VAL A 109 -7.57 -7.32 0.14
N THR A 110 -8.22 -8.47 0.05
CA THR A 110 -7.76 -9.72 0.64
C THR A 110 -6.88 -10.53 -0.34
N PRO A 111 -6.08 -11.50 0.16
CA PRO A 111 -5.22 -12.33 -0.70
C PRO A 111 -5.94 -13.13 -1.81
N ASP A 112 -7.23 -13.40 -1.64
CA ASP A 112 -8.07 -14.09 -2.64
C ASP A 112 -8.64 -13.12 -3.71
N GLY A 113 -8.31 -11.83 -3.62
CA GLY A 113 -8.78 -10.78 -4.53
C GLY A 113 -10.16 -10.21 -4.19
N THR A 114 -10.79 -10.66 -3.10
CA THR A 114 -12.02 -10.05 -2.60
C THR A 114 -11.74 -8.62 -2.12
N THR A 115 -12.69 -7.72 -2.36
CA THR A 115 -12.62 -6.32 -1.96
C THR A 115 -13.82 -5.95 -1.12
N ARG A 116 -13.62 -5.17 -0.05
CA ARG A 116 -14.71 -4.61 0.75
C ARG A 116 -14.32 -3.26 1.33
N THR A 117 -15.30 -2.38 1.49
CA THR A 117 -15.12 -1.11 2.19
C THR A 117 -15.01 -1.36 3.70
N VAL A 118 -13.98 -0.78 4.31
CA VAL A 118 -13.72 -0.82 5.75
C VAL A 118 -13.55 0.60 6.26
N TYR A 119 -13.67 0.77 7.58
CA TYR A 119 -13.43 2.05 8.24
C TYR A 119 -12.21 1.95 9.14
N LEU A 120 -11.40 3.00 9.16
CA LEU A 120 -10.27 3.18 10.07
C LEU A 120 -10.75 3.69 11.44
N ASP A 121 -10.00 3.35 12.48
CA ASP A 121 -10.19 3.87 13.84
C ASP A 121 -9.47 5.23 13.98
N PRO A 122 -10.20 6.36 14.05
CA PRO A 122 -9.58 7.68 14.08
C PRO A 122 -8.72 7.92 15.32
N ASP A 123 -9.06 7.30 16.45
CA ASP A 123 -8.30 7.44 17.69
C ASP A 123 -6.93 6.74 17.60
N ALA A 124 -6.82 5.70 16.78
CA ALA A 124 -5.57 4.98 16.55
C ALA A 124 -4.62 5.73 15.59
N GLU A 125 -5.17 6.42 14.60
CA GLU A 125 -4.38 7.18 13.63
C GLU A 125 -3.65 8.35 14.29
N ASP A 126 -4.27 9.00 15.28
CA ASP A 126 -3.62 10.02 16.13
C ASP A 126 -2.38 9.50 16.87
N LEU A 127 -2.25 8.18 17.01
CA LEU A 127 -1.09 7.49 17.60
C LEU A 127 -0.10 6.97 16.55
N GLY A 128 -0.34 7.22 15.26
CA GLY A 128 0.44 6.70 14.15
C GLY A 128 0.18 5.21 13.87
N GLU A 129 -1.00 4.71 14.23
CA GLU A 129 -1.41 3.33 14.00
C GLU A 129 -2.59 3.24 13.04
N PHE A 130 -2.49 2.36 12.03
CA PHE A 130 -3.61 2.09 11.12
C PHE A 130 -4.33 0.82 11.58
N ASN A 131 -5.45 1.03 12.29
CA ASN A 131 -6.32 -0.02 12.80
C ASN A 131 -7.71 0.07 12.17
N LEU A 132 -8.36 -1.08 11.97
CA LEU A 132 -9.75 -1.09 11.53
C LEU A 132 -10.69 -0.77 12.69
N LEU A 133 -11.69 0.06 12.43
CA LEU A 133 -12.75 0.38 13.37
C LEU A 133 -13.54 -0.87 13.72
N LYS A 134 -13.55 -1.21 15.01
CA LYS A 134 -14.32 -2.32 15.57
C LYS A 134 -15.68 -1.79 16.07
N ALA A 135 -16.74 -2.52 15.74
CA ALA A 135 -18.04 -2.38 16.34
C ALA A 135 -17.96 -2.66 17.87
N PRO A 136 -18.94 -2.17 18.66
CA PRO A 136 -18.92 -2.33 20.13
C PRO A 136 -18.84 -3.77 20.64
N ASN A 137 -19.21 -4.76 19.81
CA ASN A 137 -19.11 -6.19 20.08
C ASN A 137 -17.74 -6.80 19.70
N GLY A 138 -16.80 -5.99 19.23
CA GLY A 138 -15.48 -6.41 18.75
C GLY A 138 -15.44 -6.87 17.28
N GLU A 139 -16.57 -6.92 16.58
CA GLU A 139 -16.62 -7.26 15.15
C GLU A 139 -16.15 -6.08 14.31
N ARG A 140 -15.70 -6.31 13.07
CA ARG A 140 -15.31 -5.22 12.17
C ARG A 140 -16.55 -4.54 11.60
N LYS A 141 -16.54 -3.21 11.55
CA LYS A 141 -17.58 -2.47 10.83
C LYS A 141 -17.28 -2.53 9.33
N VAL A 142 -18.10 -3.29 8.60
CA VAL A 142 -18.06 -3.38 7.13
C VAL A 142 -19.27 -2.60 6.60
N ALA A 143 -19.09 -1.85 5.51
CA ALA A 143 -20.17 -1.13 4.85
C ALA A 143 -21.12 -2.09 4.11
#